data_AF-A0A8X7BBW1-F1
#
_entry.id   AF-A0A8X7BBW1-F1
#
_cell.length_a   1.000
_cell.length_b   1.000
_cell.length_c   1.000
_cell.angle_alpha   90.00
_cell.angle_beta   90.00
_cell.angle_gamma   90.00
#
_symmetry.space_group_name_H-M   'P 1'
#
loop_
_entity.id
_entity.type
_entity.pdbx_description
1 polymer ?
#
loop_
_entity_poly.entity_id
_entity_poly.type
_entity_poly.pdbx_seq_one_letter_code
_entity_poly.pdbx_strand_id
1 'polypeptide(L)'
;MEFYHHLPSWDMNEQMPYFSSVSDEWSRDLKSVQVQKQRACRAERLETEQQQKLEQQEQLSIEKLRLEIELSRNANQSATQNNGQTSRVRPLDEIVKMVRLLTVKVPNKSDGWDYFFSSLEKAFASEMVSDELKPKVLLCMLGDKVSNLLVNLGEEELKDY
;
A
#
# COMPACT_ATOMS: atom_id res chain seq x y z
N MET A 1 -27.97 13.43 106.91
CA MET A 1 -26.90 12.97 105.98
C MET A 1 -27.47 13.18 104.58
N GLU A 2 -27.19 14.34 103.99
CA GLU A 2 -27.66 14.66 102.63
C GLU A 2 -26.45 14.73 101.71
N PHE A 3 -26.44 13.90 100.67
CA PHE A 3 -25.40 13.85 99.64
C PHE A 3 -25.81 14.78 98.49
N TYR A 4 -25.22 15.98 98.41
CA TYR A 4 -25.26 16.80 97.21
C TYR A 4 -23.98 16.57 96.39
N HIS A 5 -24.08 15.75 95.35
CA HIS A 5 -23.08 15.68 94.30
C HIS A 5 -23.08 17.00 93.51
N HIS A 6 -21.99 17.76 93.61
CA HIS A 6 -21.74 18.87 92.69
C HIS A 6 -21.44 18.30 91.30
N LEU A 7 -22.35 18.48 90.35
CA LEU A 7 -22.05 18.37 88.93
C LEU A 7 -21.31 19.65 88.49
N PRO A 8 -20.24 19.56 87.68
CA PRO A 8 -19.61 20.76 87.16
C PRO A 8 -20.59 21.49 86.23
N SER A 9 -20.68 22.80 86.38
CA SER A 9 -21.34 23.70 85.42
C SER A 9 -20.55 23.69 84.12
N TRP A 10 -21.08 23.09 83.06
CA TRP A 10 -20.51 23.20 81.72
C TRP A 10 -20.89 24.56 81.15
N ASP A 11 -19.93 25.47 81.09
CA ASP A 11 -20.06 26.72 80.36
C ASP A 11 -20.12 26.39 78.86
N MET A 12 -21.29 26.61 78.24
CA MET A 12 -21.54 26.33 76.82
C MET A 12 -20.90 27.37 75.87
N ASN A 13 -19.99 28.22 76.37
CA ASN A 13 -19.40 29.29 75.57
C ASN A 13 -17.96 29.03 75.07
N GLU A 14 -17.39 27.85 75.34
CA GLU A 14 -16.19 27.39 74.61
C GLU A 14 -16.61 26.75 73.29
N GLN A 15 -16.86 27.59 72.28
CA GLN A 15 -16.91 27.13 70.89
C GLN A 15 -15.58 26.45 70.53
N MET A 16 -15.65 25.12 70.38
CA MET A 16 -14.57 24.23 69.96
C MET A 16 -13.87 24.77 68.68
N PRO A 17 -12.61 25.26 68.76
CA PRO A 17 -11.90 25.76 67.57
C PRO A 17 -11.55 24.66 66.55
N TYR A 18 -11.67 23.39 66.95
CA TYR A 18 -11.35 22.23 66.11
C TYR A 18 -12.39 21.94 65.02
N PHE A 19 -13.68 22.22 65.25
CA PHE A 19 -14.73 21.84 64.31
C PHE A 19 -14.72 22.71 63.04
N SER A 20 -14.38 23.99 63.16
CA SER A 20 -14.21 24.89 61.99
C SER A 20 -13.03 24.46 61.14
N SER A 21 -11.89 24.15 61.76
CA SER A 21 -10.66 23.78 61.03
C SER A 21 -10.84 22.53 60.17
N VAL A 22 -11.53 21.51 60.68
CA VAL A 22 -11.82 20.28 59.92
C VAL A 22 -12.81 20.57 58.78
N SER A 23 -13.85 21.37 59.01
CA SER A 23 -14.79 21.77 57.95
C SER A 23 -14.09 22.58 56.82
N ASP A 24 -13.14 23.44 57.19
CA ASP A 24 -12.36 24.25 56.26
C ASP A 24 -11.32 23.42 55.47
N GLU A 25 -10.79 22.37 56.08
CA GLU A 25 -9.89 21.40 55.44
C GLU A 25 -10.63 20.53 54.43
N TRP A 26 -11.80 19.99 54.81
CA TRP A 26 -12.67 19.24 53.90
C TRP A 26 -13.19 20.10 52.74
N SER A 27 -13.48 21.37 53.00
CA SER A 27 -13.86 22.34 51.97
C SER A 27 -12.72 22.64 51.00
N ARG A 28 -11.47 22.66 51.48
CA ARG A 28 -10.27 22.82 50.63
C ARG A 28 -10.02 21.58 49.77
N ASP A 29 -10.17 20.40 50.34
CA ASP A 29 -10.02 19.13 49.63
C ASP A 29 -11.10 18.92 48.57
N LEU A 30 -12.35 19.27 48.87
CA LEU A 30 -13.42 19.19 47.87
C LEU A 30 -13.15 20.14 46.69
N LYS A 31 -12.67 21.35 46.96
CA LYS A 31 -12.26 22.31 45.92
C LYS A 31 -11.04 21.80 45.13
N SER A 32 -10.06 21.19 45.80
CA SER A 32 -8.85 20.67 45.14
C SER A 32 -9.19 19.52 44.19
N VAL A 33 -10.04 18.58 44.61
CA VAL A 33 -10.54 17.48 43.78
C VAL A 33 -11.35 18.00 42.58
N GLN A 34 -12.19 19.02 42.77
CA GLN A 34 -12.97 19.61 41.69
C GLN A 34 -12.09 20.28 40.64
N VAL A 35 -11.06 21.02 41.06
CA VAL A 35 -10.06 21.62 40.17
C VAL A 35 -9.28 20.53 39.44
N GLN A 36 -8.89 19.46 40.13
CA GLN A 36 -8.15 18.35 39.54
C GLN A 36 -8.99 17.60 38.50
N LYS A 37 -10.27 17.34 38.77
CA LYS A 37 -11.22 16.76 37.81
C LYS A 37 -11.42 17.65 36.59
N GLN A 38 -11.51 18.96 36.79
CA GLN A 38 -11.64 19.92 35.68
C GLN A 38 -10.36 19.98 34.83
N ARG A 39 -9.17 19.87 35.45
CA ARG A 39 -7.89 19.76 34.74
C ARG A 39 -7.78 18.47 33.94
N ALA A 40 -8.14 17.34 34.54
CA ALA A 40 -8.14 16.04 33.86
C ALA A 40 -9.08 16.04 32.64
N CYS A 41 -10.30 16.54 32.80
CA CYS A 41 -11.27 16.62 31.70
C CYS A 41 -10.81 17.58 30.59
N ARG A 42 -10.08 18.65 30.92
CA ARG A 42 -9.46 19.53 29.91
C ARG A 42 -8.29 18.86 29.20
N ALA A 43 -7.45 18.13 29.92
CA ALA A 43 -6.32 17.42 29.34
C ALA A 43 -6.77 16.33 28.36
N GLU A 44 -7.77 15.54 28.76
CA GLU A 44 -8.36 14.49 27.92
C GLU A 44 -8.97 15.07 26.63
N ARG A 45 -9.68 16.20 26.72
CA ARG A 45 -10.21 16.90 25.54
C ARG A 45 -9.09 17.35 24.59
N LEU A 46 -8.04 17.97 25.12
CA LEU A 46 -6.90 18.42 24.32
C LEU A 46 -6.16 17.26 23.66
N GLU A 47 -6.06 16.11 24.34
CA GLU A 47 -5.47 14.90 23.79
C GLU A 47 -6.33 14.33 22.66
N THR A 48 -7.65 14.25 22.84
CA THR A 48 -8.57 13.81 21.79
C THR A 48 -8.57 14.75 20.59
N GLU A 49 -8.50 16.07 20.80
CA GLU A 49 -8.42 17.06 19.73
C GLU A 49 -7.09 16.97 18.98
N GLN A 50 -5.97 16.75 19.68
CA GLN A 50 -4.67 16.52 19.03
C GLN A 50 -4.66 15.23 18.22
N GLN A 51 -5.21 14.14 18.78
CA GLN A 51 -5.33 12.86 18.11
C GLN A 51 -6.17 12.98 16.84
N GLN A 52 -7.34 13.62 16.92
CA GLN A 52 -8.20 13.87 15.76
C GLN A 52 -7.50 14.73 14.70
N LYS A 53 -6.73 15.74 15.11
CA LYS A 53 -5.98 16.57 14.17
C LYS A 53 -4.89 15.79 13.45
N LEU A 54 -4.19 14.90 14.15
CA LEU A 54 -3.19 14.01 13.56
C LEU A 54 -3.84 13.03 12.57
N GLU A 55 -4.96 12.41 12.95
CA GLU A 55 -5.71 11.51 12.07
C GLU A 55 -6.23 12.23 10.83
N GLN A 56 -6.77 13.44 10.96
CA GLN A 56 -7.17 14.26 9.81
C GLN A 56 -6.00 14.59 8.90
N GLN A 57 -4.84 14.92 9.46
CA GLN A 57 -3.64 15.21 8.67
C GLN A 57 -3.14 13.97 7.93
N GLU A 58 -3.17 12.80 8.57
CA GLU A 58 -2.83 11.52 7.95
C GLU A 58 -3.81 11.18 6.82
N GLN A 59 -5.12 11.32 7.05
CA GLN A 59 -6.15 11.09 6.04
C GLN A 59 -5.95 11.99 4.81
N LEU A 60 -5.72 13.28 5.02
CA LEU A 60 -5.44 14.23 3.93
C LEU A 60 -4.14 13.87 3.19
N SER A 61 -3.11 13.40 3.91
CA SER A 61 -1.87 12.93 3.31
C SER A 61 -2.09 11.70 2.44
N ILE A 62 -2.85 10.72 2.93
CA ILE A 62 -3.23 9.51 2.18
C ILE A 62 -4.05 9.88 0.95
N GLU A 63 -5.04 10.76 1.08
CA GLU A 63 -5.88 11.22 -0.03
C GLU A 63 -5.04 11.92 -1.10
N LYS A 64 -4.12 12.81 -0.70
CA LYS A 64 -3.17 13.45 -1.62
C LYS A 64 -2.31 12.43 -2.35
N LEU A 65 -1.78 11.42 -1.66
CA LEU A 65 -0.99 10.36 -2.29
C LEU A 65 -1.83 9.52 -3.26
N ARG A 66 -3.09 9.22 -2.92
CA ARG A 66 -4.01 8.52 -3.82
C ARG A 66 -4.28 9.33 -5.08
N LEU A 67 -4.55 10.64 -4.93
CA LEU A 67 -4.73 11.55 -6.06
C LEU A 67 -3.45 11.66 -6.90
N GLU A 68 -2.27 11.73 -6.30
CA GLU A 68 -0.99 11.75 -7.03
C GLU A 68 -0.76 10.46 -7.83
N ILE A 69 -1.09 9.30 -7.25
CA ILE A 69 -1.04 8.00 -7.94
C ILE A 69 -2.03 7.96 -9.09
N GLU A 70 -3.25 8.46 -8.88
CA GLU A 70 -4.29 8.51 -9.91
C GLU A 70 -3.94 9.50 -11.01
N LEU A 71 -3.37 10.66 -10.68
CA LEU A 71 -2.84 11.63 -11.64
C LEU A 71 -1.63 11.08 -12.39
N SER A 72 -0.73 10.33 -11.74
CA SER A 72 0.38 9.65 -12.41
C SER A 72 -0.11 8.53 -13.33
N ARG A 73 -1.13 7.76 -12.90
CA ARG A 73 -1.79 6.75 -13.73
C ARG A 73 -2.52 7.40 -14.90
N ASN A 74 -3.24 8.48 -14.67
CA ASN A 74 -3.95 9.21 -15.72
C ASN A 74 -2.96 9.94 -16.62
N ALA A 75 -1.85 10.50 -16.14
CA ALA A 75 -0.78 11.05 -16.97
C ALA A 75 -0.10 9.96 -17.80
N ASN A 76 0.08 8.76 -17.26
CA ASN A 76 0.55 7.62 -18.03
C ASN A 76 -0.52 7.14 -19.04
N GLN A 77 -1.80 7.13 -18.66
CA GLN A 77 -2.91 6.77 -19.56
C GLN A 77 -3.20 7.85 -20.60
N SER A 78 -2.98 9.13 -20.32
CA SER A 78 -3.15 10.26 -21.22
C SER A 78 -1.87 10.57 -21.99
N ALA A 79 -0.69 10.14 -21.55
CA ALA A 79 0.46 9.90 -22.42
C ALA A 79 0.27 8.65 -23.29
N THR A 80 -0.63 7.74 -22.92
CA THR A 80 -1.07 6.61 -23.76
C THR A 80 -2.27 6.99 -24.66
N GLN A 81 -3.05 8.03 -24.33
CA GLN A 81 -4.22 8.47 -25.10
C GLN A 81 -3.99 9.74 -25.94
N ASN A 82 -3.05 10.62 -25.57
CA ASN A 82 -2.67 11.81 -26.36
C ASN A 82 -1.30 11.68 -27.04
N ASN A 83 -0.63 10.53 -26.91
CA ASN A 83 0.39 10.14 -27.88
C ASN A 83 -0.32 9.21 -28.87
N GLY A 84 -0.94 9.84 -29.87
CA GLY A 84 -1.87 9.18 -30.79
C GLY A 84 -1.31 7.87 -31.29
N GLN A 85 -2.14 6.82 -31.25
CA GLN A 85 -2.12 5.69 -32.17
C GLN A 85 -0.76 5.27 -32.72
N THR A 86 0.27 5.29 -31.90
CA THR A 86 1.42 4.42 -32.07
C THR A 86 1.21 3.48 -30.93
N SER A 87 0.49 2.39 -31.25
CA SER A 87 0.98 1.09 -30.86
C SER A 87 2.50 1.22 -30.73
N ARG A 88 3.01 1.31 -29.50
CA ARG A 88 4.45 1.25 -29.30
C ARG A 88 4.74 -0.21 -29.61
N VAL A 89 4.77 -0.52 -30.90
CA VAL A 89 5.06 -1.84 -31.45
C VAL A 89 6.38 -2.15 -30.79
N ARG A 90 6.37 -3.04 -29.79
CA ARG A 90 7.61 -3.45 -29.14
C ARG A 90 8.51 -3.88 -30.28
N PRO A 91 9.71 -3.28 -30.44
CA PRO A 91 10.60 -3.62 -31.53
C PRO A 91 10.76 -5.13 -31.57
N LEU A 92 10.77 -5.72 -32.77
CA LEU A 92 10.88 -7.17 -32.94
C LEU A 92 12.07 -7.73 -32.15
N ASP A 93 13.19 -7.00 -32.13
CA ASP A 93 14.39 -7.36 -31.37
C ASP A 93 14.18 -7.50 -29.87
N GLU A 94 13.32 -6.66 -29.28
CA GLU A 94 12.99 -6.72 -27.85
C GLU A 94 12.12 -7.94 -27.57
N ILE A 95 11.12 -8.18 -28.42
CA ILE A 95 10.26 -9.38 -28.34
C ILE A 95 11.10 -10.64 -28.48
N VAL A 96 12.00 -10.70 -29.47
CA VAL A 96 12.90 -11.83 -29.69
C VAL A 96 13.80 -12.06 -28.48
N LYS A 97 14.34 -10.99 -27.87
CA LYS A 97 15.15 -11.11 -26.64
C LYS A 97 14.36 -11.70 -25.47
N MET A 98 13.15 -11.20 -25.21
CA MET A 98 12.31 -11.69 -24.11
C MET A 98 11.89 -13.14 -24.34
N VAL A 99 11.38 -13.45 -25.54
CA VAL A 99 10.98 -14.82 -25.89
C VAL A 99 12.17 -15.77 -25.79
N ARG A 100 13.37 -15.37 -26.27
CA ARG A 100 14.59 -16.18 -26.18
C ARG A 100 15.05 -16.42 -24.73
N LEU A 101 14.82 -15.47 -23.83
CA LEU A 101 15.12 -15.65 -22.40
C LEU A 101 14.17 -16.66 -21.74
N LEU A 102 12.90 -16.66 -22.16
CA LEU A 102 11.83 -17.50 -21.61
C LEU A 102 11.75 -18.88 -22.27
N THR A 103 12.51 -19.11 -23.34
CA THR A 103 12.53 -20.37 -24.07
C THR A 103 13.80 -21.17 -23.83
N VAL A 104 13.65 -22.48 -23.90
CA VAL A 104 14.79 -23.39 -23.89
C VAL A 104 15.62 -23.23 -25.17
N LYS A 105 16.90 -23.60 -25.10
CA LYS A 105 17.81 -23.48 -26.24
C LYS A 105 17.31 -24.28 -27.45
N VAL A 106 17.53 -23.75 -28.65
CA VAL A 106 17.20 -24.43 -29.91
C VAL A 106 17.91 -25.79 -29.95
N PRO A 107 17.17 -26.91 -30.05
CA PRO A 107 17.74 -28.24 -30.10
C PRO A 107 18.66 -28.46 -31.31
N ASN A 108 19.59 -29.42 -31.17
CA ASN A 108 20.43 -29.91 -32.27
C ASN A 108 20.01 -31.31 -32.76
N LYS A 109 19.13 -31.99 -32.00
CA LYS A 109 18.65 -33.35 -32.26
C LYS A 109 17.12 -33.34 -32.36
N SER A 110 16.55 -34.32 -33.06
CA SER A 110 15.10 -34.49 -33.24
C SER A 110 14.32 -34.48 -31.93
N ASP A 111 14.85 -35.12 -30.90
CA ASP A 111 14.08 -35.46 -29.69
C ASP A 111 13.81 -34.26 -28.77
N GLY A 112 14.47 -33.13 -29.02
CA GLY A 112 14.33 -31.91 -28.22
C GLY A 112 13.30 -30.91 -28.75
N TRP A 113 12.77 -31.11 -29.97
CA TRP A 113 11.93 -30.12 -30.64
C TRP A 113 10.57 -29.95 -29.97
N ASP A 114 9.93 -31.03 -29.52
CA ASP A 114 8.63 -30.96 -28.84
C ASP A 114 8.69 -30.11 -27.58
N TYR A 115 9.77 -30.25 -26.80
CA TYR A 115 9.99 -29.47 -25.60
C TYR A 115 10.32 -28.01 -25.91
N PHE A 116 11.06 -27.76 -26.98
CA PHE A 116 11.33 -26.41 -27.48
C PHE A 116 10.04 -25.68 -27.89
N PHE A 117 9.20 -26.30 -28.72
CA PHE A 117 7.94 -25.69 -29.15
C PHE A 117 6.97 -25.50 -27.97
N SER A 118 6.89 -26.47 -27.05
CA SER A 118 6.10 -26.32 -25.83
C SER A 118 6.55 -25.14 -24.97
N SER A 119 7.86 -24.91 -24.86
CA SER A 119 8.42 -23.76 -24.14
C SER A 119 8.16 -22.45 -24.90
N LEU A 120 8.22 -22.49 -26.24
CA LEU A 120 7.99 -21.34 -27.11
C LEU A 120 6.55 -20.86 -27.08
N GLU A 121 5.57 -21.77 -27.13
CA GLU A 121 4.16 -21.43 -26.98
C GLU A 121 3.88 -20.75 -25.64
N LYS A 122 4.48 -21.25 -24.56
CA LYS A 122 4.37 -20.61 -23.23
C LYS A 122 4.97 -19.21 -23.22
N ALA A 123 6.14 -19.02 -23.85
CA ALA A 123 6.77 -17.70 -23.96
C ALA A 123 5.93 -16.73 -24.81
N PHE A 124 5.34 -17.19 -25.91
CA PHE A 124 4.43 -16.39 -26.74
C PHE A 124 3.17 -15.97 -25.99
N ALA A 125 2.59 -16.87 -25.19
CA ALA A 125 1.46 -16.54 -24.35
C ALA A 125 1.83 -15.52 -23.26
N SER A 126 3.00 -15.69 -22.62
CA SER A 126 3.51 -14.78 -21.58
C SER A 126 3.78 -13.36 -22.10
N GLU A 127 4.37 -13.24 -23.29
CA GLU A 127 4.70 -11.95 -23.90
C GLU A 127 3.57 -11.37 -24.76
N MET A 128 2.41 -12.03 -24.79
CA MET A 128 1.23 -11.67 -25.60
C MET A 128 1.60 -11.39 -27.07
N VAL A 129 2.43 -12.25 -27.66
CA VAL A 129 2.92 -12.08 -29.03
C VAL A 129 1.77 -12.31 -30.02
N SER A 130 1.49 -11.30 -30.86
CA SER A 130 0.49 -11.41 -31.94
C SER A 130 0.85 -12.52 -32.92
N ASP A 131 -0.15 -13.20 -33.47
CA ASP A 131 0.02 -14.31 -34.42
C ASP A 131 0.82 -13.89 -35.66
N GLU A 132 0.70 -12.64 -36.09
CA GLU A 132 1.47 -12.07 -37.22
C GLU A 132 2.98 -11.96 -36.92
N LEU A 133 3.36 -11.87 -35.64
CA LEU A 133 4.75 -11.73 -35.20
C LEU A 133 5.37 -13.07 -34.81
N LYS A 134 4.57 -14.07 -34.42
CA LYS A 134 5.04 -15.42 -34.07
C LYS A 134 6.00 -16.04 -35.10
N PRO A 135 5.69 -16.08 -36.43
CA PRO A 135 6.61 -16.65 -37.41
C PRO A 135 7.89 -15.83 -37.56
N LYS A 136 7.83 -14.50 -37.42
CA LYS A 136 9.01 -13.62 -37.47
C LYS A 136 9.93 -13.85 -36.28
N VAL A 137 9.36 -13.94 -35.07
CA VAL A 137 10.12 -14.24 -33.84
C VAL A 137 10.74 -15.62 -33.93
N LEU A 138 9.99 -16.63 -34.39
CA LEU A 138 10.49 -17.99 -34.60
C LEU A 138 11.68 -18.01 -35.56
N LEU A 139 11.59 -17.31 -36.69
CA LEU A 139 12.68 -17.21 -37.67
C LEU A 139 13.93 -16.57 -37.04
N CYS A 140 13.77 -15.45 -36.34
CA CYS A 140 14.87 -14.78 -35.62
C CYS A 140 15.48 -15.66 -34.52
N MET A 141 14.69 -16.54 -33.90
CA MET A 141 15.15 -17.47 -32.88
C MET A 141 15.99 -18.61 -33.46
N LEU A 142 15.60 -19.14 -34.61
CA LEU A 142 16.32 -20.23 -35.28
C LEU A 142 17.59 -19.74 -36.00
N GLY A 143 17.64 -18.45 -36.37
CA GLY A 143 18.84 -17.78 -36.87
C GLY A 143 19.40 -18.42 -38.14
N ASP A 144 20.73 -18.50 -38.23
CA ASP A 144 21.47 -18.98 -39.41
C ASP A 144 21.12 -20.41 -39.85
N LYS A 145 20.60 -21.24 -38.93
CA LYS A 145 20.15 -22.60 -39.25
C LYS A 145 19.03 -22.61 -40.29
N VAL A 146 18.17 -21.59 -40.30
CA VAL A 146 17.09 -21.45 -41.28
C VAL A 146 17.55 -20.63 -42.49
N SER A 147 18.48 -19.69 -42.33
CA SER A 147 19.10 -18.97 -43.46
C SER A 147 19.71 -19.92 -44.49
N ASN A 148 20.37 -21.00 -44.04
CA ASN A 148 20.92 -22.03 -44.93
C ASN A 148 19.86 -22.92 -45.61
N LEU A 149 18.66 -23.04 -45.02
CA LEU A 149 17.53 -23.76 -45.60
C LEU A 149 16.76 -22.88 -46.60
N LEU A 150 16.61 -21.59 -46.33
CA LEU A 150 15.93 -20.63 -47.21
C LEU A 150 16.68 -20.39 -48.52
N VAL A 151 18.00 -20.46 -48.53
CA VAL A 151 18.81 -20.36 -49.77
C VAL A 151 18.55 -21.54 -50.73
N ASN A 152 18.06 -22.68 -50.21
CA ASN A 152 17.77 -23.87 -51.00
C ASN A 152 16.30 -23.98 -51.46
N LEU A 153 15.42 -23.07 -51.01
CA LEU A 153 14.04 -22.99 -51.48
C LEU A 153 14.01 -22.15 -52.76
N GLY A 154 14.06 -22.82 -53.91
CA GLY A 154 13.86 -22.17 -55.20
C GLY A 154 12.44 -21.63 -55.33
N GLU A 155 12.27 -20.54 -56.08
CA GLU A 155 10.98 -19.84 -56.31
C GLU A 155 9.83 -20.73 -56.79
N GLU A 156 10.11 -21.94 -57.28
CA GLU A 156 9.10 -22.93 -57.69
C GLU A 156 8.38 -23.60 -56.52
N GLU A 157 9.03 -23.82 -55.37
CA GLU A 157 8.42 -24.54 -54.23
C GLU A 157 7.53 -23.65 -53.35
N LEU A 158 7.54 -22.34 -53.57
CA LEU A 158 6.74 -21.32 -52.86
C LEU A 158 5.41 -20.97 -53.54
N LYS A 159 5.11 -21.55 -54.72
CA LYS A 159 3.88 -21.22 -55.48
C LYS A 159 2.62 -21.94 -54.99
N ASP A 160 2.77 -22.99 -54.19
CA ASP A 160 1.65 -23.86 -53.79
C ASP A 160 1.31 -23.78 -52.29
N TYR A 161 1.81 -22.77 -51.56
CA TYR A 161 1.53 -22.55 -50.13
C TYR A 161 1.07 -21.13 -49.81
#